data_AF-A0A9E5P055-F1
#
_entry.id   AF-A0A9E5P055-F1
#
_cell.length_a   1.000
_cell.length_b   1.000
_cell.length_c   1.000
_cell.angle_alpha   90.00
_cell.angle_beta   90.00
_cell.angle_gamma   90.00
#
_symmetry.space_group_name_H-M   'P 1'
#
loop_
_entity.id
_entity.type
_entity.pdbx_description
1 polymer ?
#
loop_
_entity_poly.entity_id
_entity_poly.type
_entity_poly.pdbx_seq_one_letter_code
_entity_poly.pdbx_strand_id
1 'polypeptide(L)'
;MREIRPAGLNKGTALQQVLTVMGFASASVLAMGDDRTDEDTFQSLGPQDLSILVGDENTSAVVRLNDVWEVREVLKEILRIRQKS
;
A
#
# COMPACT_ATOMS: atom_id res chain seq x y z
N MET A 1 -15.59 9.82 18.83
CA MET A 1 -14.73 8.69 19.21
C MET A 1 -13.29 9.10 18.92
N ARG A 2 -12.46 9.27 19.95
CA ARG A 2 -11.04 9.62 19.79
C ARG A 2 -10.25 8.32 19.91
N GLU A 3 -9.51 7.98 18.87
CA GLU A 3 -8.62 6.82 18.89
C GLU A 3 -7.41 7.17 19.76
N ILE A 4 -7.15 6.38 20.81
CA ILE A 4 -5.98 6.53 21.68
C ILE A 4 -4.97 5.46 21.25
N ARG A 5 -3.84 5.89 20.68
CA ARG A 5 -2.73 4.99 20.31
C ARG A 5 -1.56 5.15 21.29
N PRO A 6 -0.89 4.07 21.71
CA PRO A 6 0.34 4.15 22.49
C PRO A 6 1.40 4.92 21.70
N ALA A 7 2.10 5.85 22.36
CA ALA A 7 3.18 6.60 21.72
C ALA A 7 4.28 5.65 21.22
N GLY A 8 4.51 5.62 19.91
CA GLY A 8 5.57 4.82 19.26
C GLY A 8 5.08 3.71 18.31
N LEU A 9 3.79 3.37 18.32
CA LEU A 9 3.20 2.42 17.36
C LEU A 9 2.47 3.20 16.25
N ASN A 10 3.16 3.41 15.13
CA ASN A 10 2.53 3.87 13.90
C ASN A 10 2.31 2.66 12.96
N LYS A 11 1.39 2.78 12.00
CA LYS A 11 1.06 1.68 11.07
C LYS A 11 2.30 1.21 10.28
N GLY A 12 3.27 2.11 10.05
CA GLY A 12 4.53 1.82 9.35
C GLY A 12 5.43 0.82 10.09
N THR A 13 5.57 0.93 11.42
CA THR A 13 6.35 -0.06 12.19
C THR A 13 5.66 -1.44 12.22
N ALA A 14 4.33 -1.46 12.26
CA ALA A 14 3.57 -2.72 12.21
C ALA A 14 3.73 -3.43 10.85
N LEU A 15 3.70 -2.68 9.75
CA LEU A 15 3.93 -3.23 8.41
C LEU A 15 5.32 -3.86 8.30
N GLN A 16 6.36 -3.16 8.76
CA GLN A 16 7.75 -3.66 8.74
C GLN A 16 7.95 -4.92 9.60
N GLN A 17 7.30 -4.98 10.76
CA GLN A 17 7.31 -6.19 11.60
C GLN A 17 6.61 -7.37 10.91
N VAL A 18 5.44 -7.15 10.28
CA VAL A 18 4.72 -8.19 9.55
C VAL A 18 5.54 -8.72 8.38
N LEU A 19 6.15 -7.84 7.58
CA LEU A 19 7.00 -8.22 6.45
C LEU A 19 8.21 -9.04 6.91
N THR A 20 8.82 -8.65 8.03
CA THR A 20 9.95 -9.38 8.63
C THR A 20 9.54 -10.77 9.10
N VAL A 21 8.44 -10.88 9.85
CA VAL A 21 7.93 -12.17 10.37
C VAL A 21 7.52 -13.12 9.24
N MET A 22 6.95 -12.58 8.16
CA MET A 22 6.52 -13.36 7.00
C MET A 22 7.67 -13.75 6.06
N GLY A 23 8.92 -13.37 6.35
CA GLY A 23 10.08 -13.66 5.50
C GLY A 23 10.17 -12.80 4.23
N PHE A 24 9.43 -11.70 4.18
CA PHE A 24 9.37 -10.75 3.07
C PHE A 24 10.15 -9.47 3.34
N ALA A 25 11.16 -9.51 4.23
CA ALA A 25 11.98 -8.35 4.58
C ALA A 25 12.69 -7.68 3.38
N SER A 26 12.81 -8.39 2.26
CA SER A 26 13.42 -7.90 1.01
C SER A 26 12.41 -7.71 -0.13
N ALA A 27 11.11 -7.93 0.11
CA ALA A 27 10.09 -7.77 -0.91
C ALA A 27 9.66 -6.30 -1.00
N SER A 28 9.55 -5.80 -2.23
CA SER A 28 8.84 -4.55 -2.49
C SER A 28 7.36 -4.69 -2.17
N VAL A 29 6.80 -3.68 -1.51
CA VAL A 29 5.38 -3.61 -1.14
C VAL A 29 4.61 -2.85 -2.21
N LEU A 30 3.42 -3.36 -2.55
CA LEU A 30 2.40 -2.64 -3.32
C LEU A 30 1.22 -2.34 -2.39
N ALA A 31 0.94 -1.07 -2.14
CA ALA A 31 -0.22 -0.62 -1.37
C ALA A 31 -1.24 0.08 -2.28
N MET A 32 -2.51 -0.30 -2.19
CA MET A 32 -3.64 0.29 -2.91
C MET A 32 -4.72 0.68 -1.91
N GLY A 33 -5.24 1.91 -1.99
CA GLY A 33 -6.25 2.44 -1.08
C GLY A 33 -7.05 3.58 -1.69
N ASP A 34 -8.24 3.87 -1.16
CA ASP A 34 -9.19 4.85 -1.70
C ASP A 34 -9.50 6.01 -0.74
N ASP A 35 -9.09 5.93 0.52
CA ASP A 35 -9.48 6.90 1.53
C ASP A 35 -8.31 7.59 2.25
N ARG A 36 -8.64 8.62 3.03
CA ARG A 36 -7.65 9.42 3.78
C ARG A 36 -6.88 8.60 4.81
N THR A 37 -7.39 7.44 5.25
CA THR A 37 -6.71 6.60 6.25
C THR A 37 -5.56 5.79 5.65
N ASP A 38 -5.49 5.72 4.32
CA ASP A 38 -4.42 5.07 3.56
C ASP A 38 -3.20 5.99 3.31
N GLU A 39 -3.37 7.31 3.46
CA GLU A 39 -2.27 8.28 3.30
C GLU A 39 -1.11 8.04 4.25
N ASP A 40 -1.41 7.71 5.51
CA ASP A 40 -0.38 7.34 6.50
C ASP A 40 0.44 6.14 6.01
N THR A 41 -0.18 5.20 5.29
CA THR A 41 0.48 4.04 4.71
C THR A 41 1.37 4.46 3.56
N PHE A 42 0.87 5.27 2.62
CA PHE A 42 1.62 5.72 1.45
C PHE A 42 2.87 6.51 1.84
N GLN A 43 2.78 7.36 2.87
CA GLN A 43 3.92 8.13 3.37
C GLN A 43 4.97 7.26 4.10
N SER A 44 4.58 6.08 4.58
CA SER A 44 5.48 5.16 5.29
C SER A 44 6.25 4.21 4.36
N LEU A 45 5.89 4.18 3.08
CA LEU A 45 6.52 3.31 2.09
C LEU A 45 7.97 3.74 1.78
N GLY A 46 8.82 2.74 1.55
CA GLY A 46 10.21 2.95 1.15
C GLY A 46 10.35 3.26 -0.35
N PRO A 47 11.54 3.63 -0.81
CA PRO A 47 11.79 4.03 -2.20
C PRO A 47 11.62 2.89 -3.23
N GLN A 48 11.53 1.64 -2.80
CA GLN A 48 11.33 0.47 -3.66
C GLN A 48 9.88 -0.04 -3.63
N ASP A 49 9.01 0.62 -2.86
CA ASP A 49 7.60 0.28 -2.72
C ASP A 49 6.74 1.15 -3.64
N LEU A 50 5.51 0.70 -3.91
CA LEU A 50 4.57 1.40 -4.77
C LEU A 50 3.26 1.67 -4.02
N SER A 51 2.84 2.93 -3.99
CA SER A 51 1.53 3.37 -3.51
C SER A 51 0.62 3.77 -4.65
N ILE A 52 -0.65 3.36 -4.57
CA ILE A 52 -1.68 3.64 -5.55
C ILE A 52 -2.92 4.17 -4.84
N LEU A 53 -3.35 5.39 -5.17
CA LEU A 53 -4.68 5.89 -4.82
C LEU A 53 -5.72 5.35 -5.82
N VAL A 54 -6.89 4.98 -5.33
CA VAL A 54 -8.08 4.71 -6.15
C VAL A 54 -9.09 5.85 -5.93
N GLY A 55 -9.42 6.60 -6.98
CA GLY A 55 -10.31 7.75 -6.92
C GLY A 55 -9.60 9.09 -7.10
N ASP A 56 -10.30 10.18 -6.76
CA ASP A 56 -9.90 11.54 -7.11
C ASP A 56 -9.38 12.40 -5.93
N GLU A 57 -9.28 11.83 -4.74
CA GLU A 57 -8.82 12.51 -3.51
C GLU A 57 -7.37 13.02 -3.57
N ASN A 58 -7.02 14.01 -2.75
CA ASN A 58 -5.62 14.44 -2.62
C ASN A 58 -4.77 13.35 -1.97
N THR A 59 -3.60 13.04 -2.54
CA THR A 59 -2.81 11.88 -2.12
C THR A 59 -1.30 12.08 -2.22
N SER A 60 -0.58 11.37 -1.37
CA SER A 60 0.88 11.15 -1.41
C SER A 60 1.24 9.91 -2.24
N ALA A 61 0.25 9.16 -2.76
CA ALA A 61 0.48 8.01 -3.61
C ALA A 61 1.20 8.41 -4.91
N VAL A 62 2.09 7.54 -5.38
CA VAL A 62 2.89 7.79 -6.59
C VAL A 62 2.14 7.49 -7.88
N VAL A 63 1.07 6.71 -7.80
CA VAL A 63 0.18 6.36 -8.92
C VAL A 63 -1.27 6.55 -8.50
N ARG A 64 -2.13 6.84 -9.47
CA ARG A 64 -3.58 6.95 -9.29
C ARG A 64 -4.33 6.07 -10.28
N LEU A 65 -5.37 5.41 -9.79
CA LEU A 65 -6.40 4.73 -10.56
C LEU A 65 -7.72 5.47 -10.39
N ASN A 66 -8.54 5.48 -11.44
CA ASN A 66 -9.81 6.20 -11.43
C ASN A 66 -10.87 5.48 -10.59
N ASP A 67 -10.89 4.15 -10.65
CA ASP A 67 -11.92 3.34 -10.00
C ASP A 67 -11.46 1.90 -9.69
N VAL A 68 -12.38 1.15 -9.07
CA VAL A 68 -12.17 -0.25 -8.70
C VAL A 68 -12.07 -1.20 -9.90
N TRP A 69 -12.47 -0.80 -11.11
CA TRP A 69 -12.29 -1.61 -12.31
C TRP A 69 -10.84 -1.60 -12.77
N GLU A 70 -10.19 -0.44 -12.74
CA GLU A 70 -8.77 -0.33 -13.03
C GLU A 70 -7.91 -1.12 -12.02
N VAL A 71 -8.31 -1.16 -10.74
CA VAL A 71 -7.67 -2.03 -9.73
C VAL A 71 -7.68 -3.50 -10.18
N ARG A 72 -8.81 -3.97 -10.71
CA ARG A 72 -8.93 -5.35 -11.20
C ARG A 72 -8.01 -5.61 -12.39
N GLU A 73 -7.88 -4.66 -13.31
CA GLU A 73 -6.98 -4.80 -14.46
C GLU A 73 -5.52 -4.85 -14.02
N VAL A 74 -5.11 -4.01 -13.06
CA VAL A 74 -3.76 -4.08 -12.47
C VAL A 74 -3.49 -5.44 -11.83
N LEU A 75 -4.41 -5.97 -11.03
CA LEU A 75 -4.26 -7.27 -10.40
C LEU A 75 -4.19 -8.42 -11.44
N LYS A 76 -4.97 -8.35 -12.51
CA LYS A 76 -4.91 -9.32 -13.61
C LYS A 76 -3.54 -9.30 -14.30
N GLU A 77 -2.99 -8.13 -14.58
CA GLU A 77 -1.67 -8.03 -15.20
C GLU A 77 -0.55 -8.53 -14.27
N ILE A 78 -0.62 -8.25 -12.97
CA ILE A 78 0.32 -8.82 -12.00
C ILE A 78 0.26 -10.34 -12.02
N LEU A 79 -0.94 -10.94 -12.02
CA LEU A 79 -1.09 -12.39 -12.11
C LEU A 79 -0.53 -12.94 -13.43
N ARG A 80 -0.78 -12.24 -14.55
CA ARG A 80 -0.30 -12.62 -15.87
C ARG A 80 1.23 -12.61 -15.95
N ILE A 81 1.88 -11.60 -15.37
CA ILE A 81 3.34 -11.49 -15.30
C ILE A 81 3.90 -12.61 -14.43
N ARG A 82 3.30 -12.85 -13.25
CA ARG A 82 3.75 -13.91 -12.33
C ARG A 82 3.66 -15.32 -12.91
N GLN A 83 2.70 -15.60 -13.79
CA GLN A 83 2.54 -16.91 -14.43
C GLN A 83 3.53 -17.16 -15.57
N LYS A 84 4.21 -16.12 -16.07
CA LYS A 84 5.21 -16.21 -17.14
C LYS A 84 6.65 -16.35 -16.63
N SER A 85 6.85 -16.26 -15.31
CA SER A 85 8.12 -16.52 -14.61
C SER A 85 8.12 -17.92 -14.03
#